data_AF-A0A535W2S3-F1
#
_entry.id   AF-A0A535W2S3-F1
#
_cell.length_a   1.000
_cell.length_b   1.000
_cell.length_c   1.000
_cell.angle_alpha   90.00
_cell.angle_beta   90.00
_cell.angle_gamma   90.00
#
_symmetry.space_group_name_H-M   'P 1'
#
loop_
_entity.id
_entity.type
_entity.pdbx_description
1 polymer ?
#
loop_
_entity_poly.entity_id
_entity_poly.type
_entity_poly.pdbx_seq_one_letter_code
_entity_poly.pdbx_strand_id
1 'polypeptide(L)'
;MVGGEIIGADLGPATLALVPRQGQASLVLFCEELAPDEKEIRRLQRKMDRQRRAANPQHYDERGRVRKGGKKGLRWKSCQSYQKTRRRKATKERKLAAHRKSLHRKKAHEIVAVGKTIITEKISYKSWQKQYGKSVGLRAPGMFVEQLRRTVASTGGTLIEVSTRKSKLSQLCHGCGHCVKKPLHERMHQCGCGIGPVQRDLYSAFLAAYLDPADPLPSCARYAAYWEGAGVGGEARLRAAHERVVQRAKEGQSLPQSMGIPRAGARLPRSSSQPTPEPVLLLRRGRLEA
;
A
#
# COMPACT_ATOMS: atom_id res chain seq x y z
N MET A 1 -22.76 -25.27 -0.31
CA MET A 1 -21.95 -24.45 0.62
C MET A 1 -20.86 -23.74 -0.16
N VAL A 2 -20.91 -22.40 -0.26
CA VAL A 2 -20.02 -21.57 -1.06
C VAL A 2 -18.73 -21.31 -0.28
N GLY A 3 -17.79 -22.25 -0.31
CA GLY A 3 -16.54 -22.21 0.45
C GLY A 3 -15.29 -21.86 -0.35
N GLY A 4 -15.42 -21.32 -1.56
CA GLY A 4 -14.30 -21.02 -2.44
C GLY A 4 -13.79 -19.59 -2.34
N GLU A 5 -12.56 -19.42 -1.87
CA GLU A 5 -11.63 -18.37 -2.33
C GLU A 5 -11.94 -16.90 -1.92
N ILE A 6 -12.03 -16.63 -0.62
CA ILE A 6 -12.06 -15.24 -0.09
C ILE A 6 -10.65 -14.66 0.00
N ILE A 7 -10.48 -13.40 -0.42
CA ILE A 7 -9.27 -12.61 -0.30
C ILE A 7 -9.56 -11.37 0.53
N GLY A 8 -8.81 -11.18 1.61
CA GLY A 8 -8.76 -9.89 2.30
C GLY A 8 -7.72 -8.99 1.65
N ALA A 9 -8.08 -7.71 1.47
CA ALA A 9 -7.20 -6.71 0.90
C ALA A 9 -7.13 -5.48 1.81
N ASP A 10 -5.93 -4.91 1.92
CA ASP A 10 -5.72 -3.58 2.49
C ASP A 10 -5.04 -2.68 1.45
N LEU A 11 -5.64 -1.52 1.23
CA LEU A 11 -5.26 -0.58 0.20
C LEU A 11 -4.53 0.59 0.85
N GLY A 12 -3.32 0.88 0.37
CA GLY A 12 -2.60 2.11 0.66
C GLY A 12 -2.58 3.07 -0.54
N PRO A 13 -2.09 4.31 -0.36
CA PRO A 13 -1.93 5.27 -1.47
C PRO A 13 -0.99 4.81 -2.59
N ALA A 14 -0.13 3.83 -2.31
CA ALA A 14 0.85 3.26 -3.24
C ALA A 14 0.99 1.73 -3.14
N THR A 15 0.46 1.12 -2.08
CA THR A 15 0.67 -0.29 -1.74
C THR A 15 -0.66 -1.04 -1.73
N LEU A 16 -0.58 -2.35 -1.92
CA LEU A 16 -1.69 -3.28 -1.84
C LEU A 16 -1.21 -4.50 -1.05
N ALA A 17 -1.86 -4.78 0.07
CA ALA A 17 -1.72 -6.03 0.81
C ALA A 17 -2.86 -6.98 0.40
N LEU A 18 -2.52 -8.24 0.15
CA LEU A 18 -3.47 -9.29 -0.22
C LEU A 18 -3.23 -10.51 0.64
N VAL A 19 -4.29 -11.00 1.28
CA VAL A 19 -4.28 -12.21 2.10
C VAL A 19 -5.45 -13.09 1.65
N PRO A 20 -5.20 -14.06 0.75
CA PRO A 20 -6.21 -15.07 0.44
C PRO A 20 -6.40 -16.00 1.64
N ARG A 21 -7.58 -16.54 1.91
CA ARG A 21 -7.76 -17.53 2.99
C ARG A 21 -6.88 -18.76 2.79
N GLN A 22 -6.64 -19.13 1.52
CA GLN A 22 -5.76 -20.22 1.10
C GLN A 22 -4.74 -19.67 0.11
N GLY A 23 -3.44 -19.95 0.29
CA GLY A 23 -2.39 -19.50 -0.62
C GLY A 23 -1.36 -18.58 0.05
N GLN A 24 -0.63 -17.77 -0.73
CA GLN A 24 0.41 -16.89 -0.20
C GLN A 24 -0.11 -15.47 0.04
N ALA A 25 0.29 -14.86 1.16
CA ALA A 25 0.07 -13.43 1.36
C ALA A 25 1.07 -12.61 0.53
N SER A 26 0.71 -11.39 0.14
CA SER A 26 1.61 -10.50 -0.60
C SER A 26 1.41 -9.05 -0.22
N LEU A 27 2.51 -8.29 -0.23
CA LEU A 27 2.52 -6.84 -0.08
C LEU A 27 3.26 -6.25 -1.29
N VAL A 28 2.52 -5.56 -2.16
CA VAL A 28 3.03 -5.11 -3.46
C VAL A 28 2.85 -3.61 -3.66
N LEU A 29 3.64 -3.05 -4.57
CA LEU A 29 3.48 -1.69 -5.07
C LEU A 29 2.47 -1.66 -6.22
N PHE A 30 1.63 -0.64 -6.26
CA PHE A 30 0.83 -0.36 -7.44
C PHE A 30 1.73 0.00 -8.61
N CYS A 31 1.54 -0.68 -9.75
CA CYS A 31 2.22 -0.38 -11.00
C CYS A 31 3.74 -0.20 -10.80
N GLU A 32 4.39 -1.14 -10.13
CA GLU A 32 5.82 -1.06 -9.82
C GLU A 32 6.67 -0.77 -11.07
N GLU A 33 6.34 -1.44 -12.17
CA GLU A 33 6.96 -1.33 -13.50
C GLU A 33 6.77 0.06 -14.17
N LEU A 34 5.99 0.95 -13.56
CA LEU A 34 5.73 2.27 -14.11
C LEU A 34 6.94 3.20 -13.89
N ALA A 35 7.69 3.46 -14.97
CA ALA A 35 8.81 4.38 -14.99
C ALA A 35 8.46 5.67 -15.78
N PRO A 36 7.83 6.68 -15.15
CA PRO A 36 7.56 7.95 -15.83
C PRO A 36 8.85 8.71 -16.11
N ASP A 37 8.98 9.24 -17.33
CA ASP A 37 10.01 10.23 -17.66
C ASP A 37 9.62 11.61 -17.11
N GLU A 38 9.71 11.75 -15.79
CA GLU A 38 9.31 12.97 -15.09
C GLU A 38 10.14 14.18 -15.53
N LYS A 39 11.42 13.97 -15.86
CA LYS A 39 12.32 15.04 -16.30
C LYS A 39 11.81 15.63 -17.60
N GLU A 40 11.44 14.80 -18.57
CA GLU A 40 10.93 15.28 -19.85
C GLU A 40 9.53 15.88 -19.74
N ILE A 41 8.63 15.30 -18.92
CA ILE A 41 7.31 15.90 -18.66
C ILE A 41 7.49 17.31 -18.05
N ARG A 42 8.41 17.46 -17.09
CA ARG A 42 8.75 18.77 -16.50
C ARG A 42 9.34 19.74 -17.52
N ARG A 43 10.22 19.27 -18.42
CA ARG A 43 10.79 20.10 -19.51
C ARG A 43 9.71 20.59 -20.46
N LEU A 44 8.79 19.72 -20.89
CA LEU A 44 7.66 20.08 -21.75
C LEU A 44 6.72 21.08 -21.07
N GLN A 45 6.41 20.88 -19.78
CA GLN A 45 5.59 21.81 -18.98
C GLN A 45 6.24 23.20 -18.94
N ARG A 46 7.53 23.28 -18.59
CA ARG A 46 8.28 24.55 -18.55
C ARG A 46 8.34 25.23 -19.92
N LYS A 47 8.52 24.47 -21.00
CA LYS A 47 8.50 24.99 -22.37
C LYS A 47 7.14 25.58 -22.72
N MET A 48 6.04 24.89 -22.39
CA MET A 48 4.68 25.38 -22.57
C MET A 48 4.44 26.68 -21.79
N ASP A 49 4.89 26.76 -20.55
CA ASP A 49 4.74 27.96 -19.72
C ASP A 49 5.50 29.17 -20.31
N ARG A 50 6.72 28.97 -20.81
CA ARG A 50 7.49 30.03 -21.50
C ARG A 50 6.80 30.49 -22.78
N GLN A 51 6.33 29.56 -23.61
CA GLN A 51 5.59 29.88 -24.84
C GLN A 51 4.31 30.67 -24.54
N ARG A 52 3.56 30.27 -23.49
CA ARG A 52 2.34 30.97 -23.07
C ARG A 52 2.64 32.40 -22.60
N ARG A 53 3.72 32.60 -21.83
CA ARG A 53 4.18 33.93 -21.39
C ARG A 53 4.60 34.82 -22.54
N ALA A 54 5.44 34.31 -23.45
CA ALA A 54 5.91 35.08 -24.60
C ALA A 54 4.76 35.50 -25.54
N ALA A 55 3.76 34.63 -25.73
CA ALA A 55 2.59 34.95 -26.56
C ALA A 55 1.56 35.88 -25.89
N ASN A 56 1.65 36.06 -24.56
CA ASN A 56 0.67 36.81 -23.77
C ASN A 56 1.33 37.62 -22.64
N PRO A 57 2.33 38.49 -22.92
CA PRO A 57 3.04 39.23 -21.88
C PRO A 57 2.11 40.11 -21.03
N GLN A 58 1.08 40.68 -21.65
CA GLN A 58 0.08 41.55 -21.00
C GLN A 58 -0.78 40.85 -19.94
N HIS A 59 -0.76 39.51 -19.88
CA HIS A 59 -1.50 38.72 -18.89
C HIS A 59 -0.75 38.51 -17.57
N TYR A 60 0.48 39.01 -17.46
CA TYR A 60 1.33 38.82 -16.29
C TYR A 60 1.56 40.15 -15.55
N ASP A 61 1.61 40.09 -14.21
CA ASP A 61 2.08 41.22 -13.39
C ASP A 61 3.61 41.30 -13.40
N GLU A 62 4.17 42.36 -12.80
CA GLU A 62 5.63 42.55 -12.68
C GLU A 62 6.32 41.41 -11.92
N ARG A 63 5.58 40.68 -11.08
CA ARG A 63 6.05 39.49 -10.34
C ARG A 63 5.87 38.19 -11.12
N GLY A 64 5.42 38.24 -12.38
CA GLY A 64 5.22 37.08 -13.25
C GLY A 64 4.02 36.19 -12.90
N ARG A 65 3.08 36.68 -12.08
CA ARG A 65 1.81 36.04 -11.74
C ARG A 65 0.74 36.40 -12.76
N VAL A 66 -0.22 35.51 -12.95
CA VAL A 66 -1.32 35.72 -13.90
C VAL A 66 -2.27 36.79 -13.33
N ARG A 67 -2.50 37.87 -14.09
CA ARG A 67 -3.49 38.91 -13.74
C ARG A 67 -4.90 38.32 -13.72
N LYS A 68 -5.80 38.86 -12.89
CA LYS A 68 -7.21 38.44 -12.88
C LYS A 68 -7.92 39.01 -14.11
N GLY A 69 -8.59 38.17 -14.90
CA GLY A 69 -9.27 38.57 -16.14
C GLY A 69 -10.69 39.13 -15.98
N GLY A 70 -11.09 39.55 -14.77
CA GLY A 70 -12.48 39.98 -14.49
C GLY A 70 -13.53 38.90 -14.81
N LYS A 71 -14.79 39.32 -15.07
CA LYS A 71 -15.92 38.41 -15.36
C LYS A 71 -15.77 37.60 -16.64
N LYS A 72 -15.03 38.09 -17.65
CA LYS A 72 -14.86 37.44 -18.96
C LYS A 72 -13.63 36.52 -19.06
N GLY A 73 -12.73 36.57 -18.07
CA GLY A 73 -11.47 35.81 -18.08
C GLY A 73 -10.44 36.34 -19.09
N LEU A 74 -9.22 35.81 -19.02
CA LEU A 74 -8.14 36.15 -19.95
C LEU A 74 -8.22 35.30 -21.22
N ARG A 75 -8.19 35.94 -22.39
CA ARG A 75 -8.17 35.24 -23.69
C ARG A 75 -6.75 34.86 -24.10
N TRP A 76 -6.34 33.63 -23.83
CA TRP A 76 -4.99 33.13 -24.13
C TRP A 76 -4.77 32.89 -25.63
N LYS A 77 -3.84 33.62 -26.22
CA LYS A 77 -3.30 33.32 -27.56
C LYS A 77 -2.40 32.09 -27.46
N SER A 78 -2.56 31.16 -28.40
CA SER A 78 -1.72 29.98 -28.52
C SER A 78 -1.16 29.86 -29.93
N CYS A 79 0.16 29.69 -30.03
CA CYS A 79 0.84 29.51 -31.32
C CYS A 79 0.90 28.02 -31.71
N GLN A 80 1.18 27.74 -32.98
CA GLN A 80 1.33 26.37 -33.49
C GLN A 80 2.43 25.58 -32.73
N SER A 81 3.52 26.24 -32.36
CA SER A 81 4.61 25.61 -31.59
C SER A 81 4.21 25.25 -30.14
N TYR A 82 3.30 26.02 -29.52
CA TYR A 82 2.67 25.66 -28.24
C TYR A 82 1.80 24.43 -28.40
N GLN A 83 0.95 24.40 -29.43
CA GLN A 83 0.08 23.24 -29.70
C GLN A 83 0.89 21.96 -29.95
N LYS A 84 2.01 22.04 -30.70
CA LYS A 84 2.94 20.92 -30.89
C LYS A 84 3.52 20.42 -29.56
N THR A 85 3.95 21.33 -28.68
CA THR A 85 4.50 20.97 -27.36
C THR A 85 3.44 20.33 -26.46
N ARG A 86 2.23 20.90 -26.43
CA ARG A 86 1.07 20.36 -25.71
C ARG A 86 0.72 18.95 -26.20
N ARG A 87 0.69 18.71 -27.52
CA ARG A 87 0.45 17.38 -28.09
C ARG A 87 1.53 16.37 -27.68
N ARG A 88 2.81 16.76 -27.67
CA ARG A 88 3.92 15.91 -27.20
C ARG A 88 3.75 15.51 -25.73
N LYS A 89 3.41 16.47 -24.87
CA LYS A 89 3.13 16.21 -23.45
C LYS A 89 1.93 15.27 -23.29
N ALA A 90 0.81 15.59 -23.94
CA ALA A 90 -0.40 14.78 -23.88
C ALA A 90 -0.16 13.33 -24.36
N THR A 91 0.66 13.14 -25.39
CA THR A 91 1.04 11.79 -25.86
C THR A 91 1.84 11.01 -24.83
N LYS A 92 2.80 11.65 -24.13
CA LYS A 92 3.54 10.99 -23.05
C LYS A 92 2.61 10.60 -21.89
N GLU A 93 1.74 11.52 -21.47
CA GLU A 93 0.77 11.26 -20.40
C GLU A 93 -0.23 10.16 -20.78
N ARG A 94 -0.68 10.12 -22.04
CA ARG A 94 -1.55 9.05 -22.56
C ARG A 94 -0.87 7.69 -22.53
N LYS A 95 0.39 7.60 -22.99
CA LYS A 95 1.18 6.35 -22.94
C LYS A 95 1.34 5.86 -21.50
N LEU A 96 1.66 6.77 -20.57
CA LEU A 96 1.77 6.45 -19.15
C LEU A 96 0.44 5.95 -18.57
N ALA A 97 -0.67 6.64 -18.87
CA ALA A 97 -2.00 6.24 -18.41
C ALA A 97 -2.44 4.88 -18.97
N ALA A 98 -2.13 4.60 -20.25
CA ALA A 98 -2.43 3.32 -20.88
C ALA A 98 -1.61 2.17 -20.26
N HIS A 99 -0.31 2.38 -20.04
CA HIS A 99 0.56 1.40 -19.38
C HIS A 99 0.06 1.10 -17.96
N ARG A 100 -0.23 2.15 -17.17
CA ARG A 100 -0.82 2.01 -15.84
C ARG A 100 -2.14 1.23 -15.85
N LYS A 101 -3.03 1.53 -16.82
CA LYS A 101 -4.30 0.82 -16.96
C LYS A 101 -4.07 -0.67 -17.23
N SER A 102 -3.11 -1.01 -18.11
CA SER A 102 -2.71 -2.39 -18.40
C SER A 102 -2.19 -3.12 -17.17
N LEU A 103 -1.28 -2.50 -16.40
CA LEU A 103 -0.75 -3.07 -15.16
C LEU A 103 -1.84 -3.34 -14.12
N HIS A 104 -2.77 -2.40 -13.95
CA HIS A 104 -3.91 -2.57 -13.04
C HIS A 104 -4.84 -3.70 -13.49
N ARG A 105 -5.11 -3.81 -14.79
CA ARG A 105 -5.90 -4.91 -15.36
C ARG A 105 -5.22 -6.25 -15.10
N LYS A 106 -3.91 -6.36 -15.40
CA LYS A 106 -3.12 -7.56 -15.15
C LYS A 106 -3.22 -7.97 -13.68
N LYS A 107 -2.99 -7.05 -12.75
CA LYS A 107 -3.10 -7.31 -11.32
C LYS A 107 -4.52 -7.73 -10.89
N ALA A 108 -5.57 -7.13 -11.45
CA ALA A 108 -6.94 -7.52 -11.16
C ALA A 108 -7.24 -8.97 -11.60
N HIS A 109 -6.77 -9.39 -12.78
CA HIS A 109 -6.90 -10.77 -13.23
C HIS A 109 -6.09 -11.75 -12.36
N GLU A 110 -4.88 -11.39 -11.96
CA GLU A 110 -4.08 -12.20 -11.02
C GLU A 110 -4.82 -12.41 -9.69
N ILE A 111 -5.48 -11.38 -9.16
CA ILE A 111 -6.24 -11.50 -7.91
C ILE A 111 -7.46 -12.39 -8.08
N VAL A 112 -8.22 -12.20 -9.17
CA VAL A 112 -9.42 -12.99 -9.46
C VAL A 112 -9.09 -14.47 -9.75
N ALA A 113 -7.89 -14.76 -10.27
CA ALA A 113 -7.41 -16.13 -10.42
C ALA A 113 -7.12 -16.82 -9.08
N VAL A 114 -6.88 -16.06 -8.01
CA VAL A 114 -6.66 -16.59 -6.66
C VAL A 114 -7.98 -16.68 -5.88
N GLY A 115 -8.95 -15.80 -6.17
CA GLY A 115 -10.25 -15.93 -5.55
C GLY A 115 -11.34 -14.97 -6.00
N LYS A 116 -12.57 -15.41 -5.77
CA LYS A 116 -13.79 -14.80 -6.31
C LYS A 116 -14.37 -13.73 -5.42
N THR A 117 -14.14 -13.79 -4.11
CA THR A 117 -14.70 -12.81 -3.17
C THR A 117 -13.58 -12.01 -2.54
N ILE A 118 -13.60 -10.70 -2.73
CA ILE A 118 -12.56 -9.80 -2.21
C ILE A 118 -13.19 -8.88 -1.18
N ILE A 119 -12.64 -8.83 0.04
CA ILE A 119 -13.09 -7.97 1.13
C ILE A 119 -12.03 -6.91 1.39
N THR A 120 -12.41 -5.63 1.34
CA THR A 120 -11.52 -4.50 1.62
C THR A 120 -12.25 -3.44 2.43
N GLU A 121 -11.52 -2.64 3.20
CA GLU A 121 -12.08 -1.43 3.80
C GLU A 121 -12.47 -0.39 2.73
N LYS A 122 -13.59 0.31 2.94
CA LYS A 122 -14.05 1.42 2.10
C LYS A 122 -13.27 2.69 2.41
N ILE A 123 -12.44 3.13 1.47
CA ILE A 123 -11.54 4.28 1.65
C ILE A 123 -11.99 5.48 0.81
N SER A 124 -11.73 6.70 1.31
CA SER A 124 -11.92 7.94 0.55
C SER A 124 -10.70 8.25 -0.33
N TYR A 125 -10.80 7.91 -1.62
CA TYR A 125 -9.77 8.27 -2.61
C TYR A 125 -9.63 9.80 -2.77
N LYS A 126 -10.69 10.57 -2.51
CA LYS A 126 -10.63 12.05 -2.50
C LYS A 126 -9.71 12.54 -1.39
N SER A 127 -9.79 11.95 -0.19
CA SER A 127 -8.93 12.30 0.94
C SER A 127 -7.48 11.94 0.63
N TRP A 128 -7.23 10.77 0.04
CA TRP A 128 -5.90 10.39 -0.42
C TRP A 128 -5.34 11.31 -1.51
N GLN A 129 -6.16 11.77 -2.45
CA GLN A 129 -5.70 12.70 -3.47
C GLN A 129 -5.23 14.03 -2.86
N LYS A 130 -5.91 14.53 -1.82
CA LYS A 130 -5.52 15.74 -1.10
C LYS A 130 -4.20 15.55 -0.34
N GLN A 131 -4.03 14.42 0.34
CA GLN A 131 -2.88 14.16 1.22
C GLN A 131 -1.64 13.61 0.47
N TYR A 132 -1.86 12.81 -0.58
CA TYR A 132 -0.84 12.05 -1.29
C TYR A 132 -0.89 12.27 -2.82
N GLY A 133 -1.22 13.49 -3.25
CA GLY A 133 -1.53 13.79 -4.66
C GLY A 133 -0.49 13.30 -5.68
N LYS A 134 0.82 13.37 -5.35
CA LYS A 134 1.88 12.84 -6.22
C LYS A 134 1.79 11.31 -6.36
N SER A 135 1.73 10.59 -5.23
CA SER A 135 1.64 9.13 -5.22
C SER A 135 0.35 8.65 -5.87
N VAL A 136 -0.78 9.25 -5.49
CA VAL A 136 -2.10 8.88 -6.02
C VAL A 136 -2.22 9.21 -7.51
N GLY A 137 -1.67 10.34 -7.97
CA GLY A 137 -1.65 10.70 -9.38
C GLY A 137 -0.83 9.73 -10.24
N LEU A 138 0.28 9.22 -9.67
CA LEU A 138 1.13 8.24 -10.34
C LEU A 138 0.52 6.83 -10.30
N ARG A 139 0.20 6.34 -9.10
CA ARG A 139 -0.18 4.95 -8.81
C ARG A 139 -1.67 4.67 -9.07
N ALA A 140 -2.52 5.69 -8.95
CA ALA A 140 -3.96 5.66 -9.22
C ALA A 140 -4.72 4.49 -8.56
N PRO A 141 -4.69 4.35 -7.22
CA PRO A 141 -5.40 3.26 -6.52
C PRO A 141 -6.91 3.27 -6.76
N GLY A 142 -7.54 4.43 -6.94
CA GLY A 142 -8.97 4.50 -7.30
C GLY A 142 -9.28 3.88 -8.67
N MET A 143 -8.37 4.01 -9.64
CA MET A 143 -8.49 3.34 -10.95
C MET A 143 -8.32 1.83 -10.81
N PHE A 144 -7.42 1.38 -9.93
CA PHE A 144 -7.26 -0.03 -9.63
C PHE A 144 -8.54 -0.65 -9.09
N VAL A 145 -9.13 -0.05 -8.04
CA VAL A 145 -10.35 -0.60 -7.42
C VAL A 145 -11.53 -0.62 -8.39
N GLU A 146 -11.65 0.40 -9.25
CA GLU A 146 -12.67 0.39 -10.30
C GLU A 146 -12.45 -0.74 -11.32
N GLN A 147 -11.20 -1.01 -11.71
CA GLN A 147 -10.90 -2.14 -12.60
C GLN A 147 -11.12 -3.48 -11.90
N LEU A 148 -10.70 -3.61 -10.63
CA LEU A 148 -10.91 -4.81 -9.83
C LEU A 148 -12.39 -5.12 -9.71
N ARG A 149 -13.22 -4.13 -9.39
CA ARG A 149 -14.69 -4.28 -9.31
C ARG A 149 -15.26 -4.85 -10.61
N ARG A 150 -14.85 -4.30 -11.75
CA ARG A 150 -15.32 -4.76 -13.08
C ARG A 150 -14.85 -6.17 -13.40
N THR A 151 -13.57 -6.48 -13.16
CA THR A 151 -13.00 -7.79 -13.46
C THR A 151 -13.63 -8.87 -12.57
N VAL A 152 -13.78 -8.61 -11.28
CA VAL A 152 -14.43 -9.53 -10.33
C VAL A 152 -15.88 -9.80 -10.73
N ALA A 153 -16.64 -8.76 -11.09
CA ALA A 153 -18.01 -8.93 -11.57
C ALA A 153 -18.07 -9.76 -12.88
N SER A 154 -17.12 -9.56 -13.80
CA SER A 154 -17.09 -10.30 -15.07
C SER A 154 -16.82 -11.80 -14.91
N THR A 155 -16.27 -12.23 -13.77
CA THR A 155 -16.02 -13.64 -13.46
C THR A 155 -17.03 -14.24 -12.48
N GLY A 156 -18.14 -13.54 -12.22
CA GLY A 156 -19.16 -13.97 -11.26
C GLY A 156 -18.72 -13.87 -9.78
N GLY A 157 -17.63 -13.15 -9.50
CA GLY A 157 -17.16 -12.87 -8.15
C GLY A 157 -17.76 -11.58 -7.57
N THR A 158 -17.38 -11.27 -6.33
CA THR A 158 -17.87 -10.07 -5.61
C THR A 158 -16.73 -9.30 -4.93
N LEU A 159 -16.70 -7.98 -5.14
CA LEU A 159 -15.87 -7.06 -4.35
C LEU A 159 -16.73 -6.41 -3.28
N ILE A 160 -16.40 -6.66 -2.01
CA ILE A 160 -17.12 -6.17 -0.84
C ILE A 160 -16.28 -5.08 -0.16
N GLU A 161 -16.84 -3.87 -0.08
CA GLU A 161 -16.23 -2.74 0.63
C GLU A 161 -16.89 -2.55 2.01
N VAL A 162 -16.19 -2.92 3.08
CA VAL A 162 -16.69 -2.81 4.46
C VAL A 162 -16.39 -1.45 5.09
N SER A 163 -17.17 -1.05 6.09
CA SER A 163 -16.99 0.24 6.77
C SER A 163 -15.71 0.27 7.60
N THR A 164 -14.82 1.24 7.32
CA THR A 164 -13.63 1.56 8.15
C THR A 164 -13.97 1.95 9.59
N ARG A 165 -15.16 2.53 9.81
CA ARG A 165 -15.59 2.97 11.14
C ARG A 165 -16.04 1.82 12.03
N LYS A 166 -16.65 0.79 11.44
CA LYS A 166 -17.12 -0.41 12.16
C LYS A 166 -15.97 -1.40 12.36
N SER A 167 -15.24 -1.69 11.29
CA SER A 167 -14.22 -2.73 11.30
C SER A 167 -12.89 -2.30 11.94
N LYS A 168 -12.45 -1.04 11.76
CA LYS A 168 -11.23 -0.49 12.37
C LYS A 168 -10.00 -1.41 12.22
N LEU A 169 -9.85 -2.07 11.06
CA LEU A 169 -8.93 -3.21 10.91
C LEU A 169 -7.46 -2.83 11.17
N SER A 170 -7.07 -1.61 10.79
CA SER A 170 -5.72 -1.10 11.04
C SER A 170 -5.41 -0.80 12.52
N GLN A 171 -6.42 -0.75 13.39
CA GLN A 171 -6.31 -0.38 14.81
C GLN A 171 -6.50 -1.58 15.74
N LEU A 172 -7.42 -2.48 15.38
CA LEU A 172 -7.79 -3.66 16.15
C LEU A 172 -6.59 -4.60 16.34
N CYS A 173 -6.54 -5.27 17.50
CA CYS A 173 -5.82 -6.52 17.69
C CYS A 173 -6.82 -7.67 17.89
N HIS A 174 -6.72 -8.74 17.10
CA HIS A 174 -7.63 -9.88 17.23
C HIS A 174 -7.36 -10.75 18.46
N GLY A 175 -6.17 -10.68 19.07
CA GLY A 175 -5.84 -11.50 20.24
C GLY A 175 -6.51 -10.99 21.51
N CYS A 176 -6.65 -9.67 21.67
CA CYS A 176 -7.20 -9.06 22.89
C CYS A 176 -8.39 -8.11 22.66
N GLY A 177 -8.80 -7.90 21.40
CA GLY A 177 -9.92 -7.02 21.04
C GLY A 177 -9.64 -5.51 21.14
N HIS A 178 -8.49 -5.10 21.68
CA HIS A 178 -8.17 -3.69 21.84
C HIS A 178 -7.98 -2.98 20.50
N CYS A 179 -8.57 -1.80 20.37
CA CYS A 179 -8.37 -0.91 19.23
C CYS A 179 -7.44 0.24 19.61
N VAL A 180 -6.22 0.24 19.04
CA VAL A 180 -5.23 1.29 19.30
C VAL A 180 -4.96 2.07 18.01
N LYS A 181 -5.16 3.38 18.05
CA LYS A 181 -4.79 4.29 16.95
C LYS A 181 -3.27 4.31 16.80
N LYS A 182 -2.78 3.95 15.63
CA LYS A 182 -1.35 3.93 15.29
C LYS A 182 -1.01 5.08 14.35
N PRO A 183 0.11 5.81 14.55
CA PRO A 183 0.57 6.81 13.61
C PRO A 183 0.89 6.18 12.25
N LEU A 184 0.88 6.99 11.18
CA LEU A 184 1.04 6.49 9.82
C LEU A 184 2.38 5.82 9.56
N HIS A 185 3.44 6.25 10.24
CA HIS A 185 4.79 5.71 10.11
C HIS A 185 5.00 4.39 10.86
N GLU A 186 4.12 4.03 11.79
CA GLU A 186 4.16 2.76 12.52
C GLU A 186 3.54 1.67 11.66
N ARG A 187 4.37 0.96 10.89
CA ARG A 187 3.95 -0.02 9.88
C ARG A 187 3.98 -1.46 10.39
N MET A 188 4.32 -1.67 11.65
CA MET A 188 4.28 -2.97 12.32
C MET A 188 3.15 -2.96 13.34
N HIS A 189 2.37 -4.03 13.39
CA HIS A 189 1.46 -4.33 14.48
C HIS A 189 2.21 -5.19 15.50
N GLN A 190 2.27 -4.70 16.73
CA GLN A 190 2.77 -5.42 17.89
C GLN A 190 1.85 -5.09 19.07
N CYS A 191 1.35 -6.11 19.74
CA CYS A 191 0.45 -5.95 20.87
C CYS A 191 1.00 -6.63 22.12
N GLY A 192 0.74 -6.06 23.30
CA GLY A 192 1.14 -6.64 24.59
C GLY A 192 0.52 -8.01 24.90
N CYS A 193 -0.53 -8.41 24.16
CA CYS A 193 -1.12 -9.74 24.28
C CYS A 193 -0.35 -10.84 23.54
N GLY A 194 0.77 -10.52 22.87
CA GLY A 194 1.61 -11.49 22.15
C GLY A 194 1.35 -11.55 20.64
N ILE A 195 0.32 -10.87 20.11
CA ILE A 195 0.12 -10.80 18.66
C ILE A 195 1.14 -9.86 18.01
N GLY A 196 1.86 -10.38 17.02
CA GLY A 196 2.92 -9.67 16.30
C GLY A 196 4.33 -9.99 16.84
N PRO A 197 5.39 -9.46 16.22
CA PRO A 197 5.38 -8.41 15.21
C PRO A 197 4.96 -8.89 13.82
N VAL A 198 4.03 -8.18 13.19
CA VAL A 198 3.61 -8.40 11.80
C VAL A 198 3.41 -7.08 11.07
N GLN A 199 3.59 -7.05 9.75
CA GLN A 199 3.35 -5.82 8.98
C GLN A 199 1.86 -5.44 9.05
N ARG A 200 1.59 -4.16 9.35
CA ARG A 200 0.25 -3.66 9.68
C ARG A 200 -0.76 -3.81 8.54
N ASP A 201 -0.38 -3.55 7.29
CA ASP A 201 -1.31 -3.62 6.16
C ASP A 201 -1.64 -5.10 5.83
N LEU A 202 -0.64 -5.98 5.89
CA LEU A 202 -0.80 -7.42 5.81
C LEU A 202 -1.73 -7.95 6.93
N TYR A 203 -1.59 -7.40 8.14
CA TYR A 203 -2.46 -7.73 9.26
C TYR A 203 -3.91 -7.24 9.04
N SER A 204 -4.11 -5.99 8.60
CA SER A 204 -5.44 -5.48 8.24
C SER A 204 -6.10 -6.34 7.15
N ALA A 205 -5.34 -6.73 6.13
CA ALA A 205 -5.81 -7.59 5.04
C ALA A 205 -6.17 -9.00 5.56
N PHE A 206 -5.39 -9.56 6.49
CA PHE A 206 -5.76 -10.81 7.17
C PHE A 206 -7.09 -10.67 7.92
N LEU A 207 -7.27 -9.62 8.71
CA LEU A 207 -8.52 -9.40 9.43
C LEU A 207 -9.71 -9.24 8.47
N ALA A 208 -9.50 -8.58 7.31
CA ALA A 208 -10.51 -8.45 6.26
C ALA A 208 -10.89 -9.81 5.66
N ALA A 209 -9.92 -10.70 5.44
CA ALA A 209 -10.15 -12.01 4.85
C ALA A 209 -11.10 -12.88 5.69
N TYR A 210 -11.06 -12.73 7.01
CA TYR A 210 -11.86 -13.51 7.96
C TYR A 210 -12.98 -12.69 8.62
N LEU A 211 -13.22 -11.47 8.16
CA LEU A 211 -14.36 -10.66 8.58
C LEU A 211 -15.64 -11.22 7.98
N ASP A 212 -16.74 -11.10 8.72
CA ASP A 212 -18.07 -11.31 8.15
C ASP A 212 -18.52 -9.99 7.49
N PRO A 213 -18.78 -9.98 6.18
CA PRO A 213 -19.19 -8.76 5.50
C PRO A 213 -20.60 -8.29 5.90
N ALA A 214 -21.48 -9.19 6.36
CA ALA A 214 -22.84 -8.85 6.78
C ALA A 214 -22.84 -8.12 8.12
N ASP A 215 -22.00 -8.56 9.05
CA ASP A 215 -21.70 -7.86 10.30
C ASP A 215 -20.20 -7.55 10.40
N PRO A 216 -19.75 -6.37 9.92
CA PRO A 216 -18.34 -6.01 9.86
C PRO A 216 -17.78 -5.59 11.23
N LEU A 217 -18.27 -6.21 12.31
CA LEU A 217 -17.72 -6.15 13.65
C LEU A 217 -16.72 -7.31 13.83
N PRO A 218 -15.43 -7.01 14.00
CA PRO A 218 -14.42 -8.04 14.21
C PRO A 218 -14.64 -8.79 15.52
N SER A 219 -14.57 -10.12 15.47
CA SER A 219 -14.68 -10.99 16.64
C SER A 219 -13.36 -11.73 16.87
N CYS A 220 -12.75 -11.54 18.05
CA CYS A 220 -11.48 -12.17 18.43
C CYS A 220 -11.50 -13.69 18.28
N ALA A 221 -12.59 -14.33 18.75
CA ALA A 221 -12.78 -15.77 18.69
C ALA A 221 -12.74 -16.31 17.25
N ARG A 222 -13.25 -15.54 16.28
CA ARG A 222 -13.22 -15.93 14.87
C ARG A 222 -11.81 -16.01 14.31
N TYR A 223 -10.91 -15.12 14.76
CA TYR A 223 -9.56 -15.03 14.20
C TYR A 223 -8.58 -16.04 14.78
N ALA A 224 -8.76 -16.44 16.05
CA ALA A 224 -7.83 -17.34 16.75
C ALA A 224 -7.57 -18.64 15.97
N ALA A 225 -8.62 -19.28 15.47
CA ALA A 225 -8.50 -20.51 14.68
C ALA A 225 -7.66 -20.34 13.39
N TYR A 226 -7.73 -19.18 12.75
CA TYR A 226 -6.98 -18.90 11.51
C TYR A 226 -5.59 -18.33 11.76
N TRP A 227 -5.37 -17.78 12.95
CA TRP A 227 -4.07 -17.28 13.37
C TRP A 227 -3.13 -18.45 13.69
N GLU A 228 -3.59 -19.39 14.52
CA GLU A 228 -2.80 -20.51 15.04
C GLU A 228 -2.90 -21.79 14.21
N GLY A 229 -4.06 -22.10 13.57
CA GLY A 229 -4.09 -23.11 12.50
C GLY A 229 -5.41 -23.87 12.23
N ALA A 230 -5.72 -23.98 10.93
CA ALA A 230 -6.35 -25.13 10.25
C ALA A 230 -5.86 -25.23 8.78
N GLY A 231 -4.63 -24.74 8.53
CA GLY A 231 -3.95 -24.55 7.24
C GLY A 231 -2.60 -23.86 7.50
N VAL A 232 -1.77 -23.61 6.47
CA VAL A 232 -0.45 -22.93 6.60
C VAL A 232 -0.61 -21.65 7.43
N GLY A 233 -0.08 -21.62 8.66
CA GLY A 233 -0.43 -20.65 9.71
C GLY A 233 -0.44 -19.19 9.26
N GLY A 234 -1.51 -18.46 9.61
CA GLY A 234 -1.73 -17.07 9.17
C GLY A 234 -0.55 -16.15 9.51
N GLU A 235 -0.04 -16.26 10.73
CA GLU A 235 1.14 -15.51 11.15
C GLU A 235 2.37 -15.79 10.26
N ALA A 236 2.68 -17.07 10.02
CA ALA A 236 3.83 -17.48 9.22
C ALA A 236 3.75 -16.95 7.78
N ARG A 237 2.56 -16.98 7.18
CA ARG A 237 2.33 -16.46 5.82
C ARG A 237 2.52 -14.94 5.74
N LEU A 238 2.04 -14.22 6.75
CA LEU A 238 2.18 -12.76 6.84
C LEU A 238 3.66 -12.39 7.05
N ARG A 239 4.36 -13.11 7.92
CA ARG A 239 5.79 -12.93 8.17
C ARG A 239 6.61 -13.19 6.91
N ALA A 240 6.37 -14.31 6.22
CA ALA A 240 7.04 -14.64 4.96
C ALA A 240 6.79 -13.58 3.86
N ALA A 241 5.57 -13.00 3.81
CA ALA A 241 5.26 -11.92 2.88
C ALA A 241 6.04 -10.63 3.17
N HIS A 242 6.22 -10.29 4.46
CA HIS A 242 7.03 -9.14 4.87
C HIS A 242 8.53 -9.40 4.66
N GLU A 243 9.02 -10.60 4.93
CA GLU A 243 10.41 -10.99 4.68
C GLU A 243 10.78 -10.87 3.20
N ARG A 244 9.89 -11.26 2.27
CA ARG A 244 10.10 -11.05 0.83
C ARG A 244 10.30 -9.57 0.48
N VAL A 245 9.55 -8.68 1.12
CA VAL A 245 9.70 -7.22 0.94
C VAL A 245 11.03 -6.74 1.49
N VAL A 246 11.42 -7.19 2.68
CA VAL A 246 12.72 -6.85 3.28
C VAL A 246 13.87 -7.34 2.41
N GLN A 247 13.78 -8.55 1.86
CA GLN A 247 14.80 -9.14 1.01
C GLN A 247 14.98 -8.35 -0.29
N ARG A 248 13.89 -7.96 -0.94
CA ARG A 248 13.92 -7.08 -2.11
C ARG A 248 14.59 -5.74 -1.84
N ALA A 249 14.38 -5.16 -0.66
CA ALA A 249 15.08 -3.94 -0.26
C ALA A 249 16.58 -4.17 -0.04
N LYS A 250 16.98 -5.31 0.54
CA LYS A 250 18.40 -5.68 0.67
C LYS A 250 19.08 -5.86 -0.69
N GLU A 251 18.32 -6.33 -1.68
CA GLU A 251 18.76 -6.44 -3.09
C GLU A 251 18.80 -5.08 -3.84
N GLY A 252 18.56 -3.97 -3.14
CA GLY A 252 18.67 -2.62 -3.70
C GLY A 252 17.41 -2.12 -4.41
N GLN A 253 16.29 -2.86 -4.34
CA GLN A 253 15.02 -2.36 -4.90
C GLN A 253 14.50 -1.17 -4.10
N SER A 254 14.10 -0.11 -4.81
CA SER A 254 13.51 1.08 -4.20
C SER A 254 12.07 0.82 -3.76
N LEU A 255 11.88 0.50 -2.48
CA LEU A 255 10.58 0.23 -1.86
C LEU A 255 10.17 1.38 -0.92
N PRO A 256 8.86 1.75 -0.85
CA PRO A 256 8.43 2.85 0.00
C PRO A 256 8.41 2.44 1.47
N GLN A 257 8.59 3.43 2.35
CA GLN A 257 8.48 3.24 3.80
C GLN A 257 7.13 2.66 4.24
N SER A 258 6.06 2.85 3.44
CA SER A 258 4.76 2.25 3.68
C SER A 258 4.80 0.71 3.70
N MET A 259 5.83 0.08 3.15
CA MET A 259 6.00 -1.38 3.27
C MET A 259 6.59 -1.84 4.61
N GLY A 260 6.89 -0.91 5.53
CA GLY A 260 7.41 -1.22 6.87
C GLY A 260 8.85 -1.71 6.85
N ILE A 261 9.65 -1.17 5.92
CA ILE A 261 11.07 -1.46 5.83
C ILE A 261 11.80 -0.52 6.80
N PRO A 262 12.60 -1.06 7.74
CA PRO A 262 13.39 -0.24 8.64
C PRO A 262 14.38 0.62 7.85
N ARG A 263 14.63 1.85 8.32
CA ARG A 263 15.68 2.69 7.73
C ARG A 263 17.02 1.95 7.86
N ALA A 264 17.89 2.06 6.85
CA ALA A 264 19.27 1.63 6.99
C ALA A 264 19.86 2.28 8.26
N GLY A 265 20.25 1.47 9.26
CA GLY A 265 20.73 1.93 10.56
C GLY A 265 19.72 1.92 11.72
N ALA A 266 18.45 1.52 11.52
CA ALA A 266 17.53 1.30 12.62
C ALA A 266 17.91 0.02 13.38
N ARG A 267 18.22 0.13 14.68
CA ARG A 267 18.48 -1.04 15.54
C ARG A 267 17.26 -1.96 15.46
N LEU A 268 17.44 -3.17 14.92
CA LEU A 268 16.50 -4.26 15.14
C LEU A 268 16.32 -4.42 16.66
N PRO A 269 15.10 -4.61 17.18
CA PRO A 269 14.93 -5.01 18.57
C PRO A 269 15.80 -6.24 18.78
N ARG A 270 16.75 -6.15 19.71
CA ARG A 270 17.58 -7.30 20.09
C ARG A 270 16.61 -8.44 20.39
N SER A 271 16.80 -9.58 19.73
CA SER A 271 16.19 -10.82 20.18
C SER A 271 16.46 -10.92 21.67
N SER A 272 15.42 -11.19 22.45
CA SER A 272 15.56 -11.49 23.88
C SER A 272 16.57 -12.62 23.99
N SER A 273 17.80 -12.29 24.39
CA SER A 273 18.81 -13.26 24.75
C SER A 273 18.22 -14.10 25.88
N GLN A 274 18.05 -15.40 25.64
CA GLN A 274 17.79 -16.33 26.72
C GLN A 274 18.89 -16.16 27.77
N PRO A 275 18.57 -16.11 29.07
CA PRO A 275 19.59 -16.06 30.10
C PRO A 275 20.39 -17.35 30.02
N THR A 276 21.69 -17.22 29.74
CA THR A 276 22.67 -18.30 29.83
C THR A 276 22.63 -18.85 31.25
N PRO A 277 22.43 -20.16 31.47
CA PRO A 277 22.55 -20.71 32.81
C PRO A 277 24.01 -20.60 33.27
N GLU A 278 24.22 -20.03 34.46
CA GLU A 278 25.53 -19.94 35.09
C GLU A 278 26.14 -21.34 35.27
N PRO A 279 27.43 -21.54 34.95
CA PRO A 279 28.08 -22.81 35.22
C PRO A 279 28.34 -22.96 36.72
N VAL A 280 27.75 -24.01 37.30
CA VAL A 280 28.03 -24.50 38.65
C VAL A 280 29.52 -24.79 38.80
N LEU A 281 30.20 -24.02 39.65
CA LEU A 281 31.58 -24.28 40.07
C LEU A 281 31.62 -25.60 40.88
N LEU A 282 32.10 -26.67 40.25
CA LEU A 282 32.49 -27.90 40.91
C LEU A 282 33.78 -27.68 41.71
N LEU A 283 33.65 -27.45 43.01
CA LEU A 283 34.74 -27.55 43.98
C LEU A 283 35.24 -29.01 44.04
N ARG A 284 36.36 -29.30 43.36
CA ARG A 284 37.13 -30.53 43.60
C ARG A 284 38.00 -30.37 44.85
N ARG A 285 37.77 -31.26 45.83
CA ARG A 285 38.63 -31.49 46.99
C ARG A 285 39.83 -32.38 46.64
N GLY A 286 40.95 -32.13 47.32
CA GLY A 286 42.09 -33.04 47.57
C GLY A 286 43.35 -32.69 46.77
N ARG A 287 44.59 -32.78 47.27
CA ARG A 287 45.24 -33.13 48.56
C ARG A 287 46.71 -32.63 48.43
N LEU A 288 47.28 -32.00 49.46
CA LEU A 288 48.48 -32.41 50.21
C LEU A 288 49.64 -33.04 49.40
N GLU A 289 50.76 -32.31 49.28
CA GLU A 289 52.19 -32.63 49.57
C GLU A 289 52.92 -31.25 49.50
N ALA A 290 53.82 -30.79 50.36
CA ALA A 290 54.62 -31.30 51.47
C ALA A 290 54.78 -30.19 52.54
#